data_AF-A0A0G4E4Z6-F1
#
_entry.id   AF-A0A0G4E4Z6-F1
#
_cell.length_a   1.000
_cell.length_b   1.000
_cell.length_c   1.000
_cell.angle_alpha   90.00
_cell.angle_beta   90.00
_cell.angle_gamma   90.00
#
_symmetry.space_group_name_H-M   'P 1'
#
loop_
_entity.id
_entity.type
_entity.pdbx_description
1 polymer ?
#
loop_
_entity_poly.entity_id
_entity_poly.type
_entity_poly.pdbx_seq_one_letter_code
_entity_poly.pdbx_strand_id
1 'polypeptide(L)'
;MLSTDLGKADGRIKLARFGINGIPDAVFEALSGKLILAGEFKSRKYRGVVKLYELYQLMLYMGHLQDRYPNHTIVGCLAYADERVKVRFDPALYQALIELRNEYWQTIKRRKPVNPVPLHKRMKVNAGNLSMRLTSKM
;
A
#
# COMPACT_ATOMS: atom_id res chain seq x y z
N MET A 1 5.25 -7.98 17.47
CA MET A 1 4.97 -6.69 16.80
C MET A 1 6.28 -6.18 16.23
N LEU A 2 6.34 -5.88 14.93
CA LEU A 2 7.58 -5.45 14.27
C LEU A 2 7.74 -3.91 14.27
N SER A 3 6.64 -3.17 14.18
CA SER A 3 6.65 -1.70 14.28
C SER A 3 5.24 -1.13 14.46
N THR A 4 5.15 0.09 15.00
CA THR A 4 3.94 0.91 15.02
C THR A 4 4.33 2.40 15.03
N ASP A 5 3.69 3.18 14.16
CA ASP A 5 3.70 4.65 14.20
C ASP A 5 2.49 5.22 14.97
N LEU A 6 1.60 4.33 15.44
CA LEU A 6 0.51 4.70 16.33
C LEU A 6 1.01 4.73 17.79
N GLY A 7 0.96 5.91 18.42
CA GLY A 7 1.34 6.13 19.83
C GLY A 7 2.82 6.47 20.06
N LYS A 8 3.27 6.48 21.33
CA LYS A 8 4.65 6.77 21.74
C LYS A 8 5.61 5.57 21.60
N ALA A 9 5.44 4.72 20.59
CA ALA A 9 6.27 3.52 20.45
C ALA A 9 7.58 3.84 19.72
N ASP A 10 8.70 3.30 20.21
CA ASP A 10 10.04 3.56 19.67
C ASP A 10 10.33 2.90 18.31
N GLY A 11 9.46 2.01 17.83
CA GLY A 11 9.72 1.18 16.65
C GLY A 11 8.96 1.63 15.42
N ARG A 12 9.49 2.61 14.66
CA ARG A 12 9.04 2.89 13.28
C ARG A 12 9.87 2.09 12.29
N ILE A 13 9.23 1.30 11.42
CA ILE A 13 9.95 0.66 10.31
C ILE A 13 9.94 1.59 9.09
N LYS A 14 11.10 2.13 8.73
CA LYS A 14 11.23 2.81 7.44
C LYS A 14 11.37 1.77 6.34
N LEU A 15 10.43 1.79 5.39
CA LEU A 15 10.48 1.03 4.16
C LEU A 15 11.02 1.94 3.06
N ALA A 16 12.08 1.50 2.38
CA ALA A 16 12.76 2.28 1.36
C ALA A 16 13.25 1.34 0.26
N ARG A 17 12.75 1.53 -0.97
CA ARG A 17 13.18 0.76 -2.13
C ARG A 17 12.91 1.53 -3.42
N PHE A 18 13.79 1.38 -4.41
CA PHE A 18 13.67 2.08 -5.70
C PHE A 18 13.55 3.61 -5.58
N GLY A 19 14.05 4.20 -4.48
CA GLY A 19 13.85 5.62 -4.19
C GLY A 19 12.41 6.01 -3.83
N ILE A 20 11.56 5.05 -3.51
CA ILE A 20 10.24 5.21 -2.89
C ILE A 20 10.39 4.89 -1.40
N ASN A 21 9.93 5.81 -0.56
CA ASN A 21 10.06 5.70 0.88
C ASN A 21 8.69 5.82 1.54
N GLY A 22 8.51 5.13 2.66
CA GLY A 22 7.36 5.37 3.54
C GLY A 22 7.47 4.62 4.85
N ILE A 23 6.56 4.95 5.75
CA ILE A 23 6.45 4.38 7.09
C ILE A 23 5.00 3.89 7.20
N PRO A 24 4.75 2.59 7.31
CA PRO A 24 3.43 2.07 7.58
C PRO A 24 2.99 2.40 9.01
N ASP A 25 1.69 2.59 9.23
CA ASP A 25 1.15 2.85 10.57
C ASP A 25 1.42 1.71 11.55
N ALA A 26 1.36 0.46 11.08
CA ALA A 26 1.74 -0.69 11.89
C ALA A 26 2.24 -1.87 11.05
N VAL A 27 3.16 -2.65 11.60
CA VAL A 27 3.59 -3.94 11.05
C VAL A 27 3.64 -4.98 12.15
N PHE A 28 2.94 -6.09 11.95
CA PHE A 28 2.90 -7.20 12.89
C PHE A 28 3.45 -8.46 12.23
N GLU A 29 4.29 -9.20 12.93
CA GLU A 29 4.60 -10.59 12.59
C GLU A 29 3.75 -11.51 13.45
N ALA A 30 3.16 -12.53 12.82
CA ALA A 30 2.44 -13.57 13.53
C ALA A 30 3.40 -14.39 14.40
N LEU A 31 2.91 -14.93 15.52
CA LEU A 31 3.73 -15.75 16.43
C LEU A 31 4.31 -17.00 15.75
N SER A 32 3.67 -17.51 14.70
CA SER A 32 4.18 -18.61 13.89
C SER A 32 5.37 -18.24 12.99
N GLY A 33 5.72 -16.95 12.89
CA GLY A 33 6.89 -16.46 12.16
C GLY A 33 6.80 -16.52 10.63
N LYS A 34 5.63 -16.86 10.05
CA LYS A 34 5.47 -17.02 8.58
C LYS A 34 4.57 -15.98 7.93
N LEU A 35 3.95 -15.11 8.72
CA LEU A 35 2.99 -14.11 8.24
C LEU A 35 3.33 -12.74 8.80
N ILE A 36 3.37 -11.75 7.91
CA ILE A 36 3.50 -10.34 8.26
C ILE A 36 2.26 -9.59 7.80
N LEU A 37 1.68 -8.82 8.72
CA LEU A 37 0.55 -7.93 8.47
C LEU A 37 1.04 -6.48 8.40
N ALA A 38 0.83 -5.83 7.25
CA ALA A 38 0.95 -4.39 7.10
C ALA A 38 -0.41 -3.73 7.42
N GLY A 39 -0.44 -2.86 8.42
CA GLY A 39 -1.62 -2.12 8.84
C GLY A 39 -1.53 -0.65 8.44
N GLU A 40 -2.64 -0.12 7.95
CA GLU A 40 -2.81 1.30 7.65
C GLU A 40 -4.15 1.77 8.24
N PHE A 41 -4.09 2.77 9.12
CA PHE A 41 -5.23 3.34 9.82
C PHE A 41 -5.83 4.50 9.04
N LYS A 42 -7.16 4.59 9.02
CA LYS A 42 -7.92 5.69 8.43
C LYS A 42 -9.01 6.13 9.40
N SER A 43 -9.01 7.42 9.75
CA SER A 43 -9.99 8.01 10.68
C SER A 43 -11.42 8.06 10.12
N ARG A 44 -11.59 7.96 8.80
CA ARG A 44 -12.92 7.92 8.16
C ARG A 44 -13.60 6.56 8.36
N LYS A 45 -14.93 6.55 8.24
CA LYS A 45 -15.72 5.33 8.08
C LYS A 45 -15.48 4.69 6.71
N TYR A 46 -15.57 3.37 6.62
CA TYR A 46 -15.33 2.61 5.39
C TYR A 46 -16.35 2.96 4.30
N ARG A 47 -17.65 3.03 4.67
CA ARG A 47 -18.77 3.29 3.75
C ARG A 47 -18.80 2.36 2.53
N GLY A 48 -18.31 1.13 2.69
CA GLY A 48 -18.30 0.12 1.62
C GLY A 48 -17.33 0.39 0.47
N VAL A 49 -16.42 1.36 0.60
CA VAL A 49 -15.47 1.72 -0.46
C VAL A 49 -14.06 2.02 0.08
N VAL A 50 -13.06 1.51 -0.64
CA VAL A 50 -11.65 1.85 -0.43
C VAL A 50 -11.27 2.96 -1.40
N LYS A 51 -10.58 4.01 -0.93
CA LYS A 51 -10.05 5.03 -1.85
C LYS A 51 -8.80 4.49 -2.53
N LEU A 52 -8.64 4.78 -3.81
CA LEU A 52 -7.54 4.24 -4.61
C LEU A 52 -6.15 4.53 -4.02
N TYR A 53 -5.93 5.75 -3.52
CA TYR A 53 -4.64 6.10 -2.93
C TYR A 53 -4.34 5.33 -1.65
N GLU A 54 -5.36 4.94 -0.87
CA GLU A 54 -5.20 4.13 0.35
C GLU A 54 -4.75 2.70 -0.01
N LEU A 55 -5.35 2.14 -1.07
CA LEU A 55 -4.92 0.86 -1.64
C LEU A 55 -3.48 0.94 -2.16
N TYR A 56 -3.13 1.99 -2.91
CA TYR A 56 -1.79 2.16 -3.49
C TYR A 56 -0.71 2.31 -2.42
N GLN A 57 -0.98 3.10 -1.39
CA GLN A 57 -0.09 3.29 -0.25
C GLN A 57 0.20 1.95 0.44
N LEU A 58 -0.85 1.21 0.79
CA LEU A 58 -0.71 -0.11 1.43
C LEU A 58 0.02 -1.12 0.53
N MET A 59 -0.27 -1.12 -0.79
CA MET A 59 0.37 -2.02 -1.75
C MET A 59 1.89 -1.78 -1.85
N LEU A 60 2.33 -0.52 -1.82
CA LEU A 60 3.75 -0.17 -1.79
C LEU A 60 4.43 -0.71 -0.53
N TYR A 61 3.79 -0.55 0.65
CA TYR A 61 4.32 -1.11 1.89
C TYR A 61 4.43 -2.63 1.85
N MET A 62 3.39 -3.30 1.37
CA MET A 62 3.37 -4.75 1.25
C MET A 62 4.48 -5.26 0.32
N GLY A 63 4.69 -4.62 -0.84
CA GLY A 63 5.76 -5.02 -1.77
C GLY A 63 7.17 -4.76 -1.24
N HIS A 64 7.37 -3.69 -0.47
CA HIS A 64 8.65 -3.44 0.22
C HIS A 64 8.90 -4.44 1.35
N LEU A 65 7.86 -4.85 2.07
CA LEU A 65 7.95 -5.90 3.09
C LEU A 65 8.23 -7.28 2.46
N GLN A 66 7.61 -7.59 1.33
CA GLN A 66 7.86 -8.85 0.61
C GLN A 66 9.32 -9.00 0.19
N ASP A 67 9.95 -7.90 -0.22
CA ASP A 67 11.38 -7.87 -0.56
C ASP A 67 12.28 -8.03 0.67
N ARG A 68 11.94 -7.35 1.77
CA ARG A 68 12.70 -7.43 3.03
C ARG A 68 12.56 -8.78 3.73
N TYR A 69 11.40 -9.43 3.58
CA TYR A 69 11.04 -10.69 4.22
C TYR A 69 10.55 -11.71 3.17
N PRO A 70 11.46 -12.22 2.30
CA PRO A 70 11.07 -13.04 1.15
C PRO A 70 10.47 -14.40 1.53
N ASN A 71 10.75 -14.88 2.75
CA ASN A 71 10.23 -16.16 3.25
C ASN A 71 8.88 -16.02 3.99
N HIS A 72 8.32 -14.82 4.02
CA HIS A 72 7.07 -14.51 4.73
C HIS A 72 5.92 -14.27 3.75
N THR A 73 4.72 -14.65 4.18
CA THR A 73 3.48 -14.25 3.52
C THR A 73 3.08 -12.86 3.99
N ILE A 74 2.94 -11.91 3.07
CA ILE A 74 2.53 -10.55 3.38
C ILE A 74 1.03 -10.37 3.15
N VAL A 75 0.34 -9.85 4.17
CA VAL A 75 -1.08 -9.47 4.12
C VAL A 75 -1.24 -8.01 4.55
N GLY A 76 -2.23 -7.33 3.98
CA GLY A 76 -2.54 -5.93 4.28
C GLY A 76 -3.86 -5.80 5.05
N CYS A 77 -3.98 -4.73 5.82
CA CYS A 77 -5.22 -4.34 6.47
C CYS A 77 -5.39 -2.81 6.42
N LEU A 78 -6.50 -2.37 5.84
CA LEU A 78 -7.00 -1.01 6.00
C LEU A 78 -7.96 -0.99 7.19
N ALA A 79 -7.54 -0.35 8.28
CA ALA A 79 -8.33 -0.19 9.49
C ALA A 79 -9.07 1.15 9.47
N TYR A 80 -10.35 1.10 9.15
CA TYR A 80 -11.27 2.24 9.24
C TYR A 80 -11.83 2.37 10.66
N ALA A 81 -12.49 3.49 10.95
CA ALA A 81 -13.12 3.73 12.25
C ALA A 81 -14.18 2.68 12.64
N ASP A 82 -14.86 2.09 11.65
CA ASP A 82 -15.97 1.15 11.82
C ASP A 82 -15.71 -0.25 11.27
N GLU A 83 -14.65 -0.45 10.48
CA GLU A 83 -14.42 -1.72 9.79
C GLU A 83 -12.93 -1.97 9.48
N ARG A 84 -12.57 -3.24 9.28
CA ARG A 84 -11.23 -3.65 8.88
C ARG A 84 -11.30 -4.40 7.56
N VAL A 85 -10.64 -3.87 6.54
CA VAL A 85 -10.63 -4.46 5.20
C VAL A 85 -9.29 -5.15 4.96
N LYS A 86 -9.32 -6.47 4.77
CA LYS A 86 -8.15 -7.27 4.41
C LYS A 86 -7.78 -7.04 2.95
N VAL A 87 -6.50 -6.89 2.69
CA VAL A 87 -5.93 -6.67 1.34
C VAL A 87 -4.88 -7.74 1.06
N ARG A 88 -5.00 -8.42 -0.07
CA ARG A 88 -3.98 -9.35 -0.57
C ARG A 88 -2.94 -8.61 -1.37
N PHE A 89 -1.69 -9.07 -1.28
CA PHE A 89 -0.60 -8.55 -2.10
C PHE A 89 -0.89 -8.82 -3.58
N ASP A 90 -0.72 -7.80 -4.41
CA ASP A 90 -0.86 -7.88 -5.85
C ASP A 90 0.46 -7.44 -6.50
N PRO A 91 1.31 -8.39 -6.96
CA PRO A 91 2.62 -8.06 -7.49
C PRO A 91 2.55 -7.24 -8.78
N ALA A 92 1.50 -7.42 -9.59
CA ALA A 92 1.32 -6.66 -10.82
C ALA A 92 0.99 -5.19 -10.51
N LEU A 93 0.11 -4.93 -9.53
CA LEU A 93 -0.15 -3.57 -9.07
C LEU A 93 1.09 -2.93 -8.45
N TYR A 94 1.82 -3.66 -7.60
CA TYR A 94 3.05 -3.16 -6.99
C TYR A 94 4.08 -2.76 -8.04
N GLN A 95 4.31 -3.60 -9.04
CA GLN A 95 5.24 -3.31 -10.14
C GLN A 95 4.83 -2.05 -10.92
N ALA A 96 3.54 -1.93 -11.27
CA ALA A 96 3.05 -0.75 -11.97
C ALA A 96 3.18 0.54 -11.12
N LEU A 97 3.02 0.46 -9.80
CA LEU A 97 3.24 1.60 -8.90
C LEU A 97 4.72 2.03 -8.85
N ILE A 98 5.66 1.09 -8.91
CA ILE A 98 7.10 1.41 -8.99
C ILE A 98 7.40 2.14 -10.30
N GLU A 99 6.83 1.68 -11.42
CA GLU A 99 7.06 2.27 -12.74
C GLU A 99 6.60 3.72 -12.85
N LEU A 100 5.54 4.11 -12.11
CA LEU A 100 5.10 5.51 -12.00
C LEU A 100 6.19 6.45 -11.49
N ARG A 101 7.21 5.97 -10.78
CA ARG A 101 8.35 6.80 -10.36
C ARG A 101 9.05 7.43 -11.56
N ASN A 102 9.24 6.67 -12.63
CA ASN A 102 9.89 7.18 -13.84
C ASN A 102 9.02 8.24 -14.52
N GLU A 103 7.70 8.02 -14.56
CA GLU A 103 6.73 9.00 -15.05
C GLU A 103 6.75 10.28 -14.21
N TYR A 104 6.88 10.16 -12.88
CA TYR A 104 6.99 11.31 -11.98
C TYR A 104 8.22 12.17 -12.32
N TRP A 105 9.42 11.59 -12.40
CA TRP A 105 10.63 12.35 -12.70
C TRP A 105 10.59 13.02 -14.08
N GLN A 106 10.06 12.33 -15.08
CA GLN A 106 9.85 12.90 -16.40
C GLN A 106 8.82 14.03 -16.39
N THR A 107 7.75 13.89 -15.59
CA THR A 107 6.73 14.93 -15.41
C THR A 107 7.31 16.18 -14.77
N ILE A 108 8.13 16.04 -13.74
CA ILE A 108 8.85 17.16 -13.11
C ILE A 108 9.78 17.85 -14.12
N LYS A 109 10.55 17.08 -14.90
CA LYS A 109 11.46 17.63 -15.93
C LYS A 109 10.72 18.39 -17.04
N ARG A 110 9.58 17.86 -17.51
CA ARG A 110 8.81 18.40 -18.65
C ARG A 110 7.71 19.38 -18.24
N ARG A 111 7.41 19.49 -16.93
CA ARG A 111 6.26 20.21 -16.36
C ARG A 111 4.91 19.80 -16.95
N LYS A 112 4.81 18.57 -17.48
CA LYS A 112 3.60 18.00 -18.09
C LYS A 112 3.55 16.50 -17.79
N PRO A 113 2.37 15.92 -17.51
CA PRO A 113 2.24 14.47 -17.33
C PRO A 113 2.76 13.72 -18.55
N VAL A 114 3.59 12.69 -18.33
CA VAL A 114 4.02 11.78 -19.40
C VAL A 114 2.82 11.04 -20.00
N ASN A 115 1.91 10.60 -19.12
CA ASN A 115 0.66 9.99 -19.51
C ASN A 115 -0.46 10.51 -18.60
N PRO A 116 -1.45 11.25 -19.14
CA PRO A 116 -2.51 11.87 -18.35
C PRO A 116 -3.57 10.86 -17.86
N VAL A 117 -3.61 9.65 -18.43
CA VAL A 117 -4.54 8.61 -18.00
C VAL A 117 -4.08 8.11 -16.62
N PRO A 118 -4.92 8.06 -15.58
CA PRO A 118 -4.49 7.58 -14.27
C PRO A 118 -4.34 6.04 -14.23
N LEU A 119 -3.52 5.51 -13.33
CA LEU A 119 -3.17 4.08 -13.29
C LEU A 119 -4.40 3.14 -13.26
N HIS A 120 -5.42 3.44 -12.45
CA HIS A 120 -6.66 2.64 -12.37
C HIS A 120 -7.49 2.60 -13.66
N LYS A 121 -7.17 3.43 -14.66
CA LYS A 121 -7.76 3.36 -16.01
C LYS A 121 -6.87 2.62 -17.00
N ARG A 122 -5.60 2.38 -16.66
CA ARG A 122 -4.62 1.65 -17.48
C ARG A 122 -4.60 0.15 -17.18
N MET A 123 -4.94 -0.24 -15.95
CA MET A 123 -4.93 -1.64 -15.52
C MET A 123 -6.03 -1.93 -14.49
N LYS A 124 -6.34 -3.21 -14.29
CA LYS A 124 -7.26 -3.69 -13.26
C LYS A 124 -6.57 -3.71 -11.89
N VAL A 125 -6.69 -2.63 -11.13
CA VAL A 125 -6.01 -2.44 -9.84
C VAL A 125 -6.61 -3.23 -8.66
N ASN A 126 -7.72 -3.94 -8.85
CA ASN A 126 -8.31 -4.83 -7.83
C ASN A 126 -8.22 -6.31 -8.22
N ALA A 127 -7.33 -6.69 -9.14
CA ALA A 127 -7.22 -8.07 -9.61
C ALA A 127 -7.00 -9.06 -8.45
N GLY A 128 -6.09 -8.77 -7.51
CA GLY A 128 -5.91 -9.56 -6.29
C GLY A 128 -7.00 -9.42 -5.22
N ASN A 129 -7.95 -8.49 -5.39
CA ASN A 129 -8.93 -8.07 -4.37
C ASN A 129 -10.32 -7.80 -4.98
N LEU A 130 -10.87 -8.76 -5.73
CA LEU A 130 -12.06 -8.57 -6.59
C LEU A 130 -13.33 -8.08 -5.89
N SER A 131 -13.52 -8.43 -4.61
CA SER A 131 -14.68 -7.99 -3.82
C SER A 131 -14.58 -6.52 -3.36
N MET A 132 -13.41 -5.91 -3.50
CA MET A 132 -13.16 -4.54 -3.05
C MET A 132 -13.75 -3.54 -4.05
N ARG A 133 -14.64 -2.68 -3.55
CA ARG A 133 -15.14 -1.52 -4.29
C ARG A 133 -14.17 -0.35 -4.12
N LEU A 134 -13.78 0.25 -5.24
CA LEU A 134 -12.79 1.32 -5.29
C LEU A 134 -13.41 2.64 -5.72
N THR A 135 -12.91 3.75 -5.16
CA THR A 135 -13.28 5.10 -5.59
C THR A 135 -12.04 5.97 -5.82
N SER A 136 -12.11 6.81 -6.85
CA SER A 136 -11.14 7.88 -7.12
C SER A 136 -11.54 9.23 -6.50
N LYS A 137 -12.75 9.32 -5.93
CA LYS A 137 -13.22 10.56 -5.28
C LYS A 137 -12.40 10.83 -4.02
N MET A 138 -11.88 12.05 -3.91
CA MET A 138 -11.22 12.55 -2.70
C MET A 138 -12.24 12.74 -1.58
#